data_AF-A0A3M3AP05-F1
#
_entry.id   AF-A0A3M3AP05-F1
#
_cell.length_a   1.000
_cell.length_b   1.000
_cell.length_c   1.000
_cell.angle_alpha   90.00
_cell.angle_beta   90.00
_cell.angle_gamma   90.00
#
_symmetry.space_group_name_H-M   'P 1'
#
loop_
_entity.id
_entity.type
_entity.pdbx_description
1 polymer ?
#
loop_
_entity_poly.entity_id
_entity_poly.type
_entity_poly.pdbx_seq_one_letter_code
_entity_poly.pdbx_strand_id
1 'polypeptide(L)'
;CTLVFDGSQPPAADPVPSRTIRLAENSDGGGNNCSFTVKTESVWLNKEDHSCKNDEMSYIKLDNVRSAVLIQLRSNDCNEDKGWTFTLRTYIEPITTLWISIDQLRGQPANTIVAKGVLLVEGYSGDENITGKLSCVNVTEST
;
A
#
# COMPACT_ATOMS: atom_id res chain seq x y z
N CYS A 1 41.54 -9.86 -42.06
CA CYS A 1 41.01 -8.92 -41.07
C CYS A 1 39.54 -9.23 -40.83
N THR A 2 39.22 -9.95 -39.75
CA THR A 2 37.84 -10.24 -39.38
C THR A 2 37.52 -9.40 -38.16
N LEU A 3 36.63 -8.41 -38.33
CA LEU A 3 36.15 -7.54 -37.25
C LEU A 3 35.05 -8.30 -36.50
N VAL A 4 35.27 -8.53 -35.21
CA VAL A 4 34.26 -9.07 -34.29
C VAL A 4 33.53 -7.86 -33.71
N PHE A 5 32.22 -7.74 -33.96
CA PHE A 5 31.37 -6.75 -33.33
C PHE A 5 31.06 -7.22 -31.90
N ASP A 6 31.70 -6.59 -30.91
CA ASP A 6 31.35 -6.72 -29.51
C ASP A 6 30.03 -5.97 -29.28
N GLY A 7 28.94 -6.72 -29.19
CA GLY A 7 27.61 -6.21 -28.88
C GLY A 7 27.53 -5.85 -27.40
N SER A 8 28.10 -4.72 -27.01
CA SER A 8 27.92 -4.17 -25.68
C SER A 8 26.45 -3.74 -25.52
N GLN A 9 25.67 -4.56 -24.80
CA GLN A 9 24.32 -4.24 -24.38
C GLN A 9 24.33 -2.88 -23.65
N PRO A 10 23.47 -1.91 -24.01
CA PRO A 10 23.41 -0.64 -23.28
C PRO A 10 23.17 -0.95 -21.79
N PRO A 11 23.81 -0.20 -20.86
CA PRO A 11 23.60 -0.40 -19.45
C PRO A 11 22.09 -0.36 -19.20
N ALA A 12 21.58 -1.40 -18.54
CA ALA A 12 20.20 -1.45 -18.11
C ALA A 12 19.91 -0.10 -17.43
N ALA A 13 18.92 0.64 -17.94
CA ALA A 13 18.46 1.86 -17.30
C ALA A 13 18.29 1.56 -15.82
N ASP A 14 18.84 2.41 -14.94
CA ASP A 14 18.65 2.27 -13.50
C ASP A 14 17.17 1.96 -13.26
N PRO A 15 16.83 0.89 -12.51
CA PRO A 15 15.44 0.56 -12.27
C PRO A 15 14.80 1.81 -11.66
N VAL A 16 13.91 2.45 -12.41
CA VAL A 16 13.09 3.55 -11.89
C VAL A 16 12.52 3.02 -10.59
N PRO A 17 12.84 3.63 -9.44
CA PRO A 17 12.56 2.98 -8.18
C PRO A 17 11.05 2.92 -8.04
N SER A 18 10.51 1.70 -8.21
CA SER A 18 9.09 1.45 -8.39
C SER A 18 8.40 1.77 -7.08
N ARG A 19 7.66 2.89 -7.06
CA ARG A 19 6.89 3.32 -5.90
C ARG A 19 5.74 2.36 -5.72
N THR A 20 5.82 1.51 -4.72
CA THR A 20 4.93 0.34 -4.63
C THR A 20 4.26 0.30 -3.27
N ILE A 21 2.97 0.03 -3.27
CA ILE A 21 2.24 -0.39 -2.07
C ILE A 21 2.11 -1.90 -2.14
N ARG A 22 2.49 -2.56 -1.05
CA ARG A 22 2.43 -4.01 -0.91
C ARG A 22 1.44 -4.35 0.20
N LEU A 23 0.60 -5.34 -0.06
CA LEU A 23 -0.32 -5.90 0.91
C LEU A 23 0.03 -7.36 1.16
N ALA A 24 -0.15 -7.81 2.39
CA ALA A 24 0.08 -9.20 2.77
C ALA A 24 -0.89 -9.67 3.85
N GLU A 25 -1.11 -10.97 3.87
CA GLU A 25 -1.84 -11.68 4.93
C GLU A 25 -1.02 -11.75 6.23
N ASN A 26 0.28 -12.04 6.13
CA ASN A 26 1.15 -12.25 7.28
C ASN A 26 2.16 -11.12 7.51
N SER A 27 2.65 -11.02 8.76
CA SER A 27 3.57 -9.95 9.21
C SER A 27 4.95 -9.96 8.54
N ASP A 28 5.38 -11.11 8.02
CA ASP A 28 6.63 -11.27 7.27
C ASP A 28 6.47 -10.97 5.77
N GLY A 29 5.22 -10.78 5.31
CA GLY A 29 4.88 -10.63 3.90
C GLY A 29 4.55 -11.95 3.19
N GLY A 30 4.54 -13.07 3.90
CA GLY A 30 4.11 -14.37 3.40
C GLY A 30 2.58 -14.55 3.38
N GLY A 31 2.15 -15.74 2.97
CA GLY A 31 0.74 -16.02 2.65
C GLY A 31 0.31 -15.33 1.36
N ASN A 32 -0.97 -14.99 1.27
CA ASN A 32 -1.46 -14.18 0.16
C ASN A 32 -0.85 -12.78 0.21
N ASN A 33 -0.29 -12.34 -0.90
CA ASN A 33 0.30 -11.03 -1.03
C ASN A 33 0.06 -10.49 -2.43
N CYS A 34 0.00 -9.17 -2.52
CA CYS A 34 -0.08 -8.47 -3.78
C CYS A 34 0.67 -7.14 -3.69
N SER A 35 0.94 -6.54 -4.84
CA SER A 35 1.61 -5.26 -4.91
C SER A 35 1.17 -4.49 -6.13
N PHE A 36 1.05 -3.18 -5.98
CA PHE A 36 0.67 -2.28 -7.05
C PHE A 36 1.46 -0.99 -6.96
N THR A 37 1.63 -0.34 -8.12
CA THR A 37 2.34 0.93 -8.19
C THR A 37 1.49 2.03 -7.56
N VAL A 38 2.10 2.94 -6.80
CA VAL A 38 1.44 4.13 -6.27
C VAL A 38 0.99 5.01 -7.43
N LYS A 39 -0.32 5.13 -7.62
CA LYS A 39 -0.99 6.06 -8.53
C LYS A 39 -2.31 6.48 -7.90
N THR A 40 -2.89 7.58 -8.35
CA THR A 40 -4.24 7.96 -7.93
C THR A 40 -5.25 7.00 -8.55
N GLU A 41 -5.67 6.00 -7.77
CA GLU A 41 -6.60 4.95 -8.18
C GLU A 41 -7.34 4.33 -6.98
N SER A 42 -8.45 3.65 -7.27
CA SER A 42 -9.18 2.80 -6.32
C SER A 42 -8.88 1.34 -6.65
N VAL A 43 -8.26 0.62 -5.73
CA VAL A 43 -7.95 -0.81 -5.87
C VAL A 43 -9.06 -1.62 -5.22
N TRP A 44 -9.81 -2.36 -6.04
CA TRP A 44 -10.96 -3.17 -5.62
C TRP A 44 -10.53 -4.62 -5.38
N LEU A 45 -10.35 -5.01 -4.12
CA LEU A 45 -9.90 -6.37 -3.79
C LEU A 45 -11.01 -7.40 -4.06
N ASN A 46 -12.28 -7.00 -3.93
CA ASN A 46 -13.44 -7.82 -4.31
C ASN A 46 -13.50 -8.16 -5.81
N LYS A 47 -12.82 -7.39 -6.66
CA LYS A 47 -12.65 -7.64 -8.10
C LYS A 47 -11.29 -8.27 -8.44
N GLU A 48 -10.52 -8.65 -7.42
CA GLU A 48 -9.17 -9.17 -7.54
C GLU A 48 -8.21 -8.22 -8.28
N ASP A 49 -8.41 -6.91 -8.16
CA ASP A 49 -7.52 -5.90 -8.75
C ASP A 49 -6.09 -6.13 -8.28
N HIS A 50 -5.14 -6.05 -9.22
CA HIS A 50 -3.71 -6.31 -8.98
C HIS A 50 -3.44 -7.67 -8.30
N SER A 51 -4.33 -8.65 -8.51
CA SER A 51 -4.28 -9.98 -7.89
C SER A 51 -4.39 -9.96 -6.35
N CYS A 52 -4.93 -8.89 -5.79
CA CYS A 52 -5.16 -8.79 -4.36
C CYS A 52 -6.41 -9.56 -3.95
N LYS A 53 -6.26 -10.51 -3.02
CA LYS A 53 -7.38 -11.27 -2.46
C LYS A 53 -8.21 -10.42 -1.49
N ASN A 54 -9.52 -10.40 -1.72
CA ASN A 54 -10.50 -9.78 -0.83
C ASN A 54 -10.51 -10.45 0.55
N ASP A 55 -10.69 -9.68 1.62
CA ASP A 55 -10.89 -10.21 2.97
C ASP A 55 -9.74 -11.09 3.50
N GLU A 56 -8.52 -10.91 3.01
CA GLU A 56 -7.35 -11.69 3.48
C GLU A 56 -6.19 -10.79 3.91
N MET A 57 -6.03 -9.62 3.29
CA MET A 57 -4.91 -8.73 3.54
C MET A 57 -5.02 -8.07 4.92
N SER A 58 -3.95 -8.18 5.72
CA SER A 58 -3.90 -7.67 7.11
C SER A 58 -2.70 -6.75 7.38
N TYR A 59 -1.76 -6.67 6.44
CA TYR A 59 -0.55 -5.86 6.54
C TYR A 59 -0.34 -5.01 5.28
N ILE A 60 0.21 -3.82 5.47
CA ILE A 60 0.61 -2.90 4.40
C ILE A 60 2.09 -2.54 4.54
N LYS A 61 2.80 -2.47 3.41
CA LYS A 61 4.18 -1.97 3.33
C LYS A 61 4.30 -0.98 2.19
N LEU A 62 4.99 0.12 2.46
CA LEU A 62 5.33 1.14 1.47
C LEU A 62 6.76 0.94 1.01
N ASP A 63 7.00 0.97 -0.30
CA ASP A 63 8.32 0.88 -0.91
C ASP A 63 8.57 2.08 -1.83
N ASN A 64 9.54 2.92 -1.47
CA ASN A 64 9.92 4.13 -2.20
C ASN A 64 8.74 5.08 -2.52
N VAL A 65 7.79 5.21 -1.59
CA VAL A 65 6.59 6.05 -1.78
C VAL A 65 6.93 7.52 -1.56
N ARG A 66 6.29 8.43 -2.31
CA ARG A 66 6.47 9.88 -2.14
C ARG A 66 5.87 10.39 -0.83
N SER A 67 6.21 11.63 -0.48
CA SER A 67 5.46 12.38 0.52
C SER A 67 4.08 12.77 -0.03
N ALA A 68 3.15 13.15 0.86
CA ALA A 68 1.80 13.61 0.50
C ALA A 68 0.94 12.59 -0.28
N VAL A 69 1.24 11.30 -0.15
CA VAL A 69 0.37 10.23 -0.63
C VAL A 69 -0.62 9.89 0.47
N LEU A 70 -1.91 9.92 0.14
CA LEU A 70 -2.99 9.44 0.97
C LEU A 70 -3.33 8.01 0.57
N ILE A 71 -3.39 7.11 1.55
CA ILE A 71 -3.72 5.70 1.38
C ILE A 71 -4.85 5.38 2.34
N GLN A 72 -6.04 5.23 1.80
CA GLN A 72 -7.24 4.91 2.57
C GLN A 72 -7.56 3.43 2.42
N LEU A 73 -7.55 2.73 3.55
CA LEU A 73 -7.88 1.31 3.70
C LEU A 73 -9.33 1.20 4.16
N ARG A 74 -10.16 0.42 3.45
CA ARG A 74 -11.58 0.29 3.76
C ARG A 74 -12.01 -1.17 3.83
N SER A 75 -13.00 -1.41 4.70
CA SER A 75 -13.58 -2.74 4.88
C SER A 75 -14.69 -3.10 3.91
N ASN A 76 -15.12 -2.15 3.09
CA ASN A 76 -16.20 -2.31 2.14
C ASN A 76 -15.73 -1.87 0.77
N ASP A 77 -16.61 -2.05 -0.20
CA ASP A 77 -16.47 -1.59 -1.57
C ASP A 77 -16.05 -0.11 -1.65
N CYS A 78 -15.25 0.24 -2.65
CA CYS A 78 -14.65 1.59 -2.73
C CYS A 78 -15.67 2.72 -2.91
N ASN A 79 -16.92 2.40 -3.27
CA ASN A 79 -18.04 3.33 -3.43
C ASN A 79 -19.02 3.34 -2.24
N GLU A 80 -18.78 2.56 -1.18
CA GLU A 80 -19.67 2.47 -0.03
C GLU A 80 -19.08 3.10 1.24
N ASP A 81 -19.82 4.02 1.86
CA ASP A 81 -19.43 4.68 3.12
C ASP A 81 -19.96 3.91 4.34
N LYS A 82 -19.51 2.66 4.49
CA LYS A 82 -19.84 1.78 5.63
C LYS A 82 -18.59 1.10 6.18
N GLY A 83 -18.71 0.48 7.35
CA GLY A 83 -17.66 -0.31 8.00
C GLY A 83 -16.43 0.51 8.37
N TRP A 84 -15.32 -0.14 8.69
CA TRP A 84 -14.12 0.56 9.17
C TRP A 84 -13.33 1.22 8.02
N THR A 85 -12.61 2.30 8.34
CA THR A 85 -11.77 3.02 7.37
C THR A 85 -10.55 3.60 8.07
N PHE A 86 -9.35 3.38 7.51
CA PHE A 86 -8.11 3.99 7.99
C PHE A 86 -7.45 4.79 6.89
N THR A 87 -7.19 6.07 7.14
CA THR A 87 -6.49 6.93 6.18
C THR A 87 -5.06 7.20 6.67
N LEU A 88 -4.09 6.69 5.92
CA LEU A 88 -2.67 6.91 6.11
C LEU A 88 -2.19 8.04 5.20
N ARG A 89 -1.25 8.86 5.68
CA ARG A 89 -0.57 9.89 4.91
C ARG A 89 0.93 9.75 5.04
N THR A 90 1.64 9.71 3.92
CA THR A 90 3.10 9.81 3.93
C THR A 90 3.54 11.28 4.07
N TYR A 91 4.60 11.52 4.84
CA TYR A 91 5.14 12.88 5.06
C TYR A 91 6.66 13.00 4.83
N ILE A 92 7.33 11.90 4.46
CA ILE A 92 8.75 11.86 4.09
C ILE A 92 8.85 11.35 2.64
N GLU A 93 9.77 11.90 1.85
CA GLU A 93 10.06 11.46 0.49
C GLU A 93 11.54 11.17 0.27
N PRO A 94 11.91 9.98 -0.26
CA PRO A 94 11.08 8.78 -0.37
C PRO A 94 10.91 8.08 0.99
N ILE A 95 9.86 7.28 1.14
CA ILE A 95 9.66 6.43 2.31
C ILE A 95 9.53 4.94 1.96
N THR A 96 10.28 4.11 2.69
CA THR A 96 10.13 2.66 2.73
C THR A 96 9.87 2.24 4.18
N THR A 97 8.81 1.49 4.41
CA THR A 97 8.40 1.05 5.75
C THR A 97 8.67 -0.43 5.96
N LEU A 98 8.61 -0.87 7.22
CA LEU A 98 8.34 -2.27 7.53
C LEU A 98 6.86 -2.58 7.28
N TRP A 99 6.47 -3.86 7.43
CA TRP A 99 5.07 -4.25 7.42
C TRP A 99 4.33 -3.61 8.60
N ILE A 100 3.29 -2.84 8.29
CA ILE A 100 2.40 -2.18 9.24
C ILE A 100 1.15 -3.04 9.35
N SER A 101 0.78 -3.44 10.57
CA SER A 101 -0.47 -4.15 10.81
C SER A 101 -1.65 -3.18 10.71
N ILE A 102 -2.66 -3.56 9.94
CA ILE A 102 -3.89 -2.76 9.80
C ILE A 102 -4.68 -2.80 11.13
N ASP A 103 -4.70 -3.93 11.83
CA ASP A 103 -5.37 -4.07 13.13
C ASP A 103 -4.74 -3.15 14.21
N GLN A 104 -3.42 -2.89 14.14
CA GLN A 104 -2.75 -1.95 15.05
C GLN A 104 -3.17 -0.50 14.87
N LEU A 105 -3.82 -0.15 13.74
CA LEU A 105 -4.40 1.17 13.52
C LEU A 105 -5.69 1.38 14.32
N ARG A 106 -6.33 0.28 14.77
CA ARG A 106 -7.56 0.33 15.56
C ARG A 106 -7.33 1.10 16.86
N GLY A 107 -8.23 2.04 17.13
CA GLY A 107 -8.23 2.82 18.38
C GLY A 107 -7.09 3.83 18.51
N GLN A 108 -6.22 3.94 17.49
CA GLN A 108 -5.20 4.99 17.45
C GLN A 108 -5.86 6.33 17.15
N PRO A 109 -5.49 7.42 17.85
CA PRO A 109 -6.01 8.73 17.54
C PRO A 109 -5.47 9.22 16.19
N ALA A 110 -6.25 10.04 15.50
CA ALA A 110 -5.78 10.79 14.35
C ALA A 110 -4.50 11.59 14.70
N ASN A 111 -3.65 11.80 13.71
CA ASN A 111 -2.33 12.44 13.82
C ASN A 111 -1.28 11.59 14.57
N THR A 112 -1.46 10.28 14.67
CA THR A 112 -0.46 9.35 15.24
C THR A 112 0.53 8.90 14.18
N ILE A 113 1.83 8.90 14.52
CA ILE A 113 2.87 8.32 13.66
C ILE A 113 2.85 6.80 13.83
N VAL A 114 2.39 6.08 12.80
CA VAL A 114 2.24 4.61 12.85
C VAL A 114 3.49 3.89 12.35
N ALA A 115 4.27 4.56 11.51
CA ALA A 115 5.61 4.15 11.12
C ALA A 115 6.42 5.41 10.79
N LYS A 116 7.75 5.29 10.76
CA LYS A 116 8.60 6.39 10.31
C LYS A 116 8.11 6.89 8.94
N GLY A 117 7.75 8.18 8.84
CA GLY A 117 7.28 8.78 7.59
C GLY A 117 5.82 8.50 7.21
N VAL A 118 5.05 7.81 8.07
CA VAL A 118 3.62 7.53 7.87
C VAL A 118 2.80 7.98 9.07
N LEU A 119 1.79 8.80 8.79
CA LEU A 119 0.86 9.37 9.75
C LEU A 119 -0.52 8.76 9.55
N LEU A 120 -1.19 8.33 10.62
CA LEU A 120 -2.62 8.04 10.59
C LEU A 120 -3.38 9.36 10.65
N VAL A 121 -4.05 9.74 9.57
CA VAL A 121 -4.84 10.98 9.48
C VAL A 121 -6.25 10.76 9.97
N GLU A 122 -6.78 9.56 9.78
CA GLU A 122 -8.14 9.21 10.16
C GLU A 122 -8.16 7.74 10.57
N GLY A 123 -8.65 7.45 11.77
CA GLY A 123 -8.91 6.09 12.23
C GLY A 123 -10.38 5.93 12.52
N TYR A 124 -11.13 5.32 11.61
CA TYR A 124 -12.51 4.94 11.85
C TYR A 124 -12.58 3.46 12.22
N SER A 125 -13.16 3.16 13.39
CA SER A 125 -13.41 1.81 13.87
C SER A 125 -14.83 1.70 14.44
N GLY A 126 -15.70 1.00 13.72
CA GLY A 126 -16.90 0.39 14.31
C GLY A 126 -16.55 -0.85 15.13
N ASP A 127 -17.56 -1.58 15.62
CA ASP A 127 -17.42 -2.82 16.40
C ASP A 127 -17.09 -4.06 15.53
N GLU A 128 -16.73 -3.85 14.26
CA GLU A 128 -16.54 -4.92 13.27
C GLU A 128 -15.11 -5.50 13.28
N ASN A 129 -14.99 -6.74 12.82
CA ASN A 129 -13.69 -7.40 12.68
C ASN A 129 -12.84 -6.71 11.59
N ILE A 130 -11.56 -6.47 11.87
CA ILE A 130 -10.63 -5.79 10.94
C ILE A 130 -9.76 -6.80 10.19
N THR A 131 -9.24 -7.81 10.90
CA THR A 131 -8.35 -8.81 10.33
C THR A 131 -9.06 -9.61 9.25
N GLY A 132 -8.49 -9.64 8.04
CA GLY A 132 -9.11 -10.32 6.89
C GLY A 132 -10.42 -9.66 6.44
N LYS A 133 -10.51 -8.33 6.48
CA LYS A 133 -11.68 -7.58 5.99
C LYS A 133 -11.34 -6.43 5.07
N LEU A 134 -10.09 -6.33 4.60
CA LEU A 134 -9.73 -5.31 3.64
C LEU A 134 -10.36 -5.63 2.28
N SER A 135 -11.20 -4.73 1.77
CA SER A 135 -11.89 -4.89 0.47
C SER A 135 -11.56 -3.79 -0.53
N CYS A 136 -11.11 -2.63 -0.05
CA CYS A 136 -10.74 -1.52 -0.91
C CYS A 136 -9.51 -0.77 -0.40
N VAL A 137 -8.65 -0.35 -1.33
CA VAL A 137 -7.58 0.62 -1.07
C VAL A 137 -7.69 1.79 -2.04
N ASN A 138 -8.01 2.97 -1.53
CA ASN A 138 -7.99 4.21 -2.29
C ASN A 138 -6.64 4.90 -2.11
N VAL A 139 -5.96 5.18 -3.23
CA VAL A 139 -4.69 5.91 -3.23
C VAL A 139 -4.91 7.26 -3.90
N THR A 140 -4.40 8.31 -3.28
CA THR A 140 -4.40 9.66 -3.86
C THR A 140 -3.00 10.25 -3.72
N GLU A 141 -2.35 10.47 -4.87
CA GLU A 141 -1.08 11.18 -4.94
C GLU A 141 -1.36 12.68 -5.09
N SER A 142 -0.96 13.48 -4.10
CA SER A 142 -1.00 14.94 -4.22
C SER A 142 0.29 15.39 -4.93
N THR A 143 0.17 15.77 -6.19
CA THR A 143 1.30 16.25 -7.02
C THR A 143 1.46 17.76 -6.91
#